data_AF-A0A959JJN5-F1
#
_entry.id   AF-A0A959JJN5-F1
#
_cell.length_a   1.000
_cell.length_b   1.000
_cell.length_c   1.000
_cell.angle_alpha   90.00
_cell.angle_beta   90.00
_cell.angle_gamma   90.00
#
_symmetry.space_group_name_H-M   'P 1'
#
loop_
_entity.id
_entity.type
_entity.pdbx_description
1 polymer ?
#
loop_
_entity_poly.entity_id
_entity_poly.type
_entity_poly.pdbx_seq_one_letter_code
_entity_poly.pdbx_strand_id
1 'polypeptide(L)'
;MKHILTMVLSLTVLFTFAQSLKPIDLVTVAQEKQVSKSYILWNNSTQRSNVVLPNELKVAQVLEVNPEEIKALINEDAPHINLQLPLENETNITLDLVEVNPLSVGSSVRIAPSMQAVSINTGKHYRGIIQGDMTSIVALSVFDGEVMGL
;
A
#
# COMPACT_ATOMS: atom_id res chain seq x y z
N MET A 1 -24.12 32.01 32.94
CA MET A 1 -24.07 32.09 31.46
C MET A 1 -22.65 32.16 30.92
N LYS A 2 -21.77 33.05 31.41
CA LYS A 2 -20.37 33.15 30.94
C LYS A 2 -19.55 31.84 31.06
N HIS A 3 -19.74 31.08 32.14
CA HIS A 3 -19.07 29.79 32.36
C HIS A 3 -19.59 28.64 31.48
N ILE A 4 -20.85 28.71 31.04
CA ILE A 4 -21.43 27.73 30.10
C ILE A 4 -20.86 27.98 28.71
N LEU A 5 -20.68 29.26 28.33
CA LEU A 5 -20.08 29.63 27.06
C LEU A 5 -18.61 29.20 26.96
N THR A 6 -17.82 29.36 28.02
CA THR A 6 -16.42 28.87 28.04
C THR A 6 -16.34 27.34 28.06
N MET A 7 -17.28 26.63 28.69
CA MET A 7 -17.32 25.17 28.66
C MET A 7 -17.63 24.62 27.26
N VAL A 8 -18.58 25.25 26.54
CA VAL A 8 -18.92 24.88 25.16
C VAL A 8 -17.75 25.18 24.20
N LEU A 9 -17.05 26.31 24.39
CA LEU A 9 -15.89 26.68 23.58
C LEU A 9 -14.67 25.77 23.82
N SER A 10 -14.52 25.25 25.05
CA SER A 10 -13.48 24.26 25.37
C SER A 10 -13.75 22.89 24.76
N LEU A 11 -15.02 22.50 24.59
CA LEU A 11 -15.39 21.18 24.08
C LEU A 11 -15.18 21.05 22.56
N THR A 12 -15.24 22.16 21.81
CA THR A 12 -15.03 22.18 20.36
C THR A 12 -13.58 21.95 19.93
N VAL A 13 -12.59 22.20 20.81
CA VAL A 13 -11.15 22.04 20.49
C VAL A 13 -10.73 20.56 20.47
N LEU A 14 -11.53 19.65 21.03
CA LEU A 14 -11.20 18.23 21.12
C LEU A 14 -11.52 17.42 19.83
N PHE A 15 -12.19 18.02 18.84
CA PHE A 15 -12.60 17.31 17.62
C PHE A 15 -11.60 17.38 16.46
N THR A 16 -10.42 18.00 16.62
CA THR A 16 -9.49 18.27 15.50
C THR A 16 -8.43 17.19 15.25
N PHE A 17 -8.46 16.03 15.93
CA PHE A 17 -7.41 15.00 15.83
C PHE A 17 -7.68 13.85 14.86
N ALA A 18 -8.68 13.94 13.98
CA ALA A 18 -9.00 12.89 13.02
C ALA A 18 -8.40 13.13 11.60
N GLN A 19 -7.15 13.59 11.50
CA GLN A 19 -6.50 13.76 10.19
C GLN A 19 -5.94 12.43 9.70
N SER A 20 -6.51 11.88 8.62
CA SER A 20 -5.91 10.75 7.90
C SER A 20 -4.65 11.22 7.18
N LEU A 21 -3.50 10.63 7.50
CA LEU A 21 -2.23 10.92 6.84
C LEU A 21 -2.31 10.63 5.33
N LYS A 22 -1.87 11.58 4.49
CA LYS A 22 -1.80 11.37 3.04
C LYS A 22 -0.57 10.51 2.71
N PRO A 23 -0.58 9.78 1.57
CA PRO A 23 0.55 8.95 1.18
C PRO A 23 1.90 9.70 1.13
N ILE A 24 1.91 10.95 0.64
CA ILE A 24 3.12 11.79 0.64
C ILE A 24 3.66 12.03 2.05
N ASP A 25 2.79 12.31 3.03
CA ASP A 25 3.21 12.56 4.42
C ASP A 25 3.87 11.30 5.02
N LEU A 26 3.32 10.12 4.71
CA LEU A 26 3.89 8.83 5.14
C LEU A 26 5.29 8.64 4.56
N VAL A 27 5.44 8.85 3.25
CA VAL A 27 6.71 8.69 2.53
C VAL A 27 7.75 9.67 3.04
N THR A 28 7.41 10.96 3.21
CA THR A 28 8.35 11.96 3.74
C THR A 28 8.85 11.59 5.13
N VAL A 29 7.95 11.15 6.03
CA VAL A 29 8.34 10.72 7.39
C VAL A 29 9.21 9.46 7.35
N ALA A 30 8.93 8.52 6.44
CA ALA A 30 9.74 7.32 6.30
C ALA A 30 11.14 7.62 5.76
N GLN A 31 11.26 8.46 4.72
CA GLN A 31 12.55 8.89 4.15
C GLN A 31 13.48 9.53 5.18
N GLU A 32 12.94 10.25 6.17
CA GLU A 32 13.73 10.85 7.25
C GLU A 32 14.22 9.84 8.29
N LYS A 33 13.46 8.75 8.50
CA LYS A 33 13.62 7.86 9.67
C LYS A 33 14.11 6.46 9.32
N GLN A 34 13.97 6.05 8.07
CA GLN A 34 14.14 4.68 7.62
C GLN A 34 14.93 4.65 6.31
N VAL A 35 15.63 3.55 6.08
CA VAL A 35 16.31 3.29 4.82
C VAL A 35 15.38 2.47 3.94
N SER A 36 15.08 2.98 2.74
CA SER A 36 14.26 2.27 1.77
C SER A 36 14.99 1.02 1.25
N LYS A 37 14.32 -0.14 1.27
CA LYS A 37 14.81 -1.35 0.58
C LYS A 37 14.20 -1.46 -0.81
N SER A 38 15.01 -1.82 -1.81
CA SER A 38 14.55 -1.89 -3.20
C SER A 38 14.18 -3.31 -3.61
N TYR A 39 13.08 -3.46 -4.33
CA TYR A 39 12.60 -4.74 -4.89
C TYR A 39 12.22 -4.58 -6.36
N ILE A 40 12.40 -5.67 -7.13
CA ILE A 40 11.99 -5.76 -8.53
C ILE A 40 11.01 -6.91 -8.68
N LEU A 41 9.75 -6.65 -8.35
CA LEU A 41 8.70 -7.68 -8.35
C LEU A 41 8.31 -8.14 -9.76
N TRP A 42 8.60 -7.33 -10.78
CA TRP A 42 8.18 -7.58 -12.14
C TRP A 42 9.27 -7.37 -13.17
N ASN A 43 9.25 -8.21 -14.18
CA ASN A 43 10.03 -8.08 -15.41
C ASN A 43 9.09 -7.90 -16.61
N ASN A 44 9.62 -7.37 -17.71
CA ASN A 44 8.89 -7.35 -18.97
C ASN A 44 8.60 -8.78 -19.44
N SER A 45 7.34 -9.09 -19.75
CA SER A 45 6.98 -10.43 -20.24
C SER A 45 7.54 -10.64 -21.65
N THR A 46 8.31 -11.72 -21.81
CA THR A 46 8.83 -12.18 -23.11
C THR A 46 7.82 -13.04 -23.89
N GLN A 47 6.75 -13.52 -23.23
CA GLN A 47 5.76 -14.44 -23.79
C GLN A 47 4.36 -13.82 -23.79
N ARG A 48 4.16 -12.79 -24.63
CA ARG A 48 2.84 -12.14 -24.80
C ARG A 48 1.77 -13.06 -25.41
N SER A 49 2.16 -14.16 -26.06
CA SER A 49 1.27 -14.99 -26.89
C SER A 49 0.33 -15.92 -26.13
N ASN A 50 0.54 -16.17 -24.83
CA ASN A 50 -0.25 -17.14 -24.05
C ASN A 50 -1.24 -16.51 -23.07
N VAL A 51 -1.29 -15.17 -22.97
CA VAL A 51 -2.19 -14.46 -22.06
C VAL A 51 -3.45 -14.04 -22.82
N VAL A 52 -4.59 -14.63 -22.46
CA VAL A 52 -5.90 -14.25 -23.01
C VAL A 52 -6.37 -12.99 -22.29
N LEU A 53 -6.31 -11.85 -22.99
CA LEU A 53 -6.80 -10.58 -22.46
C LEU A 53 -8.30 -10.40 -22.74
N PRO A 54 -9.07 -9.88 -21.78
CA PRO A 54 -10.46 -9.48 -22.03
C PRO A 54 -10.58 -8.47 -23.17
N ASN A 55 -11.60 -8.62 -24.02
CA ASN A 55 -11.81 -7.77 -25.20
C ASN A 55 -12.12 -6.30 -24.83
N GLU A 56 -12.50 -6.06 -23.58
CA GLU A 56 -12.82 -4.74 -23.03
C GLU A 56 -11.58 -3.90 -22.74
N LEU A 57 -10.40 -4.53 -22.61
CA LEU A 57 -9.13 -3.86 -22.35
C LEU A 57 -8.62 -3.18 -23.61
N LYS A 58 -8.58 -1.84 -23.60
CA LYS A 58 -8.01 -1.05 -24.71
C LYS A 58 -6.49 -1.02 -24.69
N VAL A 59 -5.91 -0.96 -23.50
CA VAL A 59 -4.48 -0.86 -23.25
C VAL A 59 -4.17 -1.69 -22.02
N ALA A 60 -3.24 -2.64 -22.15
CA ALA A 60 -2.78 -3.47 -21.07
C ALA A 60 -1.35 -3.93 -21.36
N GLN A 61 -0.50 -3.93 -20.34
CA GLN A 61 0.84 -4.48 -20.40
C GLN A 61 0.87 -5.76 -19.58
N VAL A 62 1.41 -6.82 -20.18
CA VAL A 62 1.65 -8.09 -19.49
C VAL A 62 3.06 -8.06 -18.90
N LEU A 63 3.14 -8.25 -17.58
CA LEU A 63 4.38 -8.36 -16.83
C LEU A 63 4.57 -9.78 -16.32
N GLU A 64 5.82 -10.18 -16.16
CA GLU A 64 6.18 -11.44 -15.53
C GLU A 64 6.55 -11.17 -14.07
N VAL A 65 5.91 -11.92 -13.16
CA VAL A 65 6.14 -11.80 -11.71
C VAL A 65 7.44 -12.51 -11.34
N ASN A 66 8.22 -11.93 -10.43
CA ASN A 66 9.38 -12.56 -9.81
C ASN A 66 9.01 -13.15 -8.43
N PRO A 67 8.79 -14.48 -8.31
CA PRO A 67 8.29 -15.09 -7.08
C PRO A 67 9.29 -15.00 -5.91
N GLU A 68 10.58 -15.01 -6.20
CA GLU A 68 11.63 -14.93 -5.16
C GLU A 68 11.65 -13.53 -4.51
N GLU A 69 11.48 -12.48 -5.31
CA GLU A 69 11.38 -11.10 -4.80
C GLU A 69 10.10 -10.87 -3.99
N ILE A 70 8.96 -11.41 -4.44
CA ILE A 70 7.71 -11.39 -3.65
C ILE A 70 7.90 -12.10 -2.32
N LYS A 71 8.52 -13.29 -2.35
CA LYS A 71 8.78 -14.06 -1.15
C LYS A 71 9.73 -13.32 -0.21
N ALA A 72 10.76 -12.66 -0.73
CA ALA A 72 11.65 -11.82 0.07
C ALA A 72 10.87 -10.66 0.72
N LEU A 73 10.05 -9.94 -0.05
CA LEU A 73 9.23 -8.84 0.44
C LEU A 73 8.27 -9.26 1.56
N ILE A 74 7.62 -10.43 1.43
CA ILE A 74 6.69 -10.94 2.45
C ILE A 74 7.42 -11.34 3.74
N ASN A 75 8.62 -11.92 3.65
CA ASN A 75 9.30 -12.52 4.80
C ASN A 75 10.23 -11.56 5.57
N GLU A 76 10.63 -10.45 4.96
CA GLU A 76 11.55 -9.48 5.58
C GLU A 76 10.80 -8.34 6.24
N ASP A 77 11.30 -7.80 7.36
CA ASP A 77 10.74 -6.57 7.94
C ASP A 77 11.26 -5.34 7.17
N ALA A 78 10.42 -4.85 6.25
CA ALA A 78 10.75 -3.78 5.31
C ALA A 78 9.63 -2.74 5.30
N PRO A 79 9.58 -1.85 6.32
CA PRO A 79 8.51 -0.87 6.48
C PRO A 79 8.57 0.27 5.47
N HIS A 80 9.70 0.45 4.78
CA HIS A 80 9.88 1.44 3.71
C HIS A 80 10.59 0.77 2.53
N ILE A 81 9.94 0.78 1.37
CA ILE A 81 10.43 0.10 0.17
C ILE A 81 10.38 1.01 -1.06
N ASN A 82 11.30 0.76 -1.98
CA ASN A 82 11.20 1.24 -3.35
C ASN A 82 10.89 0.06 -4.27
N LEU A 83 9.97 0.25 -5.19
CA LEU A 83 9.60 -0.77 -6.14
C LEU A 83 9.73 -0.22 -7.56
N GLN A 84 10.38 -0.97 -8.44
CA GLN A 84 10.45 -0.61 -9.86
C GLN A 84 9.31 -1.27 -10.64
N LEU A 85 8.49 -0.45 -11.31
CA LEU A 85 7.44 -0.90 -12.21
C LEU A 85 7.85 -0.61 -13.66
N PRO A 86 8.11 -1.63 -14.48
CA PRO A 86 8.37 -1.44 -15.89
C PRO A 86 7.06 -1.07 -16.62
N LEU A 87 7.08 0.04 -17.34
CA LEU A 87 6.01 0.49 -18.24
C LEU A 87 6.39 0.20 -19.70
N GLU A 88 5.42 0.36 -20.60
CA GLU A 88 5.68 0.25 -22.03
C GLU A 88 6.71 1.30 -22.50
N ASN A 89 7.45 0.98 -23.56
CA ASN A 89 8.49 1.82 -24.17
C ASN A 89 9.74 2.05 -23.29
N GLU A 90 10.15 1.04 -22.51
CA GLU A 90 11.38 1.06 -21.68
C GLU A 90 11.40 2.18 -20.62
N THR A 91 10.25 2.74 -20.30
CA THR A 91 10.12 3.67 -19.18
C THR A 91 9.89 2.87 -17.90
N ASN A 92 10.71 3.09 -16.88
CA ASN A 92 10.49 2.53 -15.55
C ASN A 92 10.05 3.65 -14.62
N ILE A 93 9.02 3.39 -13.83
CA ILE A 93 8.67 4.26 -12.70
C ILE A 93 9.10 3.59 -11.40
N THR A 94 9.52 4.41 -10.44
CA THR A 94 9.83 3.94 -9.08
C THR A 94 8.72 4.37 -8.15
N LEU A 95 8.14 3.39 -7.46
CA LEU A 95 7.17 3.61 -6.39
C LEU A 95 7.94 3.70 -5.07
N ASP A 96 7.67 4.73 -4.29
CA ASP A 96 8.19 4.90 -2.94
C ASP A 96 7.04 4.62 -1.96
N LEU A 97 7.19 3.60 -1.13
CA LEU A 97 6.10 2.91 -0.47
C LEU A 97 6.40 2.66 1.00
N VAL A 98 5.43 2.95 1.86
CA VAL A 98 5.51 2.75 3.31
C VAL A 98 4.47 1.73 3.74
N GLU A 99 4.89 0.77 4.57
CA GLU A 99 4.02 -0.28 5.09
C GLU A 99 2.98 0.33 6.03
N VAL A 100 1.72 -0.10 5.86
CA VAL A 100 0.59 0.33 6.66
C VAL A 100 -0.25 -0.88 7.06
N ASN A 101 -0.89 -0.80 8.24
CA ASN A 101 -1.92 -1.76 8.63
C ASN A 101 -3.30 -1.21 8.24
N PRO A 102 -4.04 -1.84 7.32
CA PRO A 102 -5.38 -1.39 6.97
C PRO A 102 -6.42 -1.70 8.05
N LEU A 103 -6.12 -2.62 8.97
CA LEU A 103 -7.01 -2.96 10.08
C LEU A 103 -6.83 -1.96 11.22
N SER A 104 -7.95 -1.61 11.86
CA SER A 104 -7.90 -0.77 13.05
C SER A 104 -7.34 -1.55 14.24
N VAL A 105 -6.69 -0.85 15.15
CA VAL A 105 -6.16 -1.42 16.40
C VAL A 105 -7.31 -2.10 17.17
N GLY A 106 -7.11 -3.37 17.53
CA GLY A 106 -8.11 -4.17 18.25
C GLY A 106 -9.14 -4.86 17.35
N SER A 107 -9.02 -4.78 16.02
CA SER A 107 -9.81 -5.59 15.11
C SER A 107 -9.55 -7.09 15.30
N SER A 108 -10.61 -7.90 15.18
CA SER A 108 -10.50 -9.36 15.16
C SER A 108 -11.43 -9.94 14.09
N VAL A 109 -10.98 -11.01 13.45
CA VAL A 109 -11.76 -11.75 12.46
C VAL A 109 -12.44 -12.92 13.14
N ARG A 110 -13.75 -13.10 12.89
CA ARG A 110 -14.56 -14.15 13.49
C ARG A 110 -15.36 -14.89 12.41
N ILE A 111 -15.43 -16.21 12.49
CA ILE A 111 -16.13 -17.04 11.51
C ILE A 111 -17.51 -17.44 12.03
N ALA A 112 -18.55 -17.18 11.25
CA ALA A 112 -19.91 -17.64 11.55
C ALA A 112 -20.11 -19.12 11.16
N PRO A 113 -20.97 -19.88 11.87
CA PRO A 113 -21.85 -19.45 12.97
C PRO A 113 -21.20 -19.49 14.35
N SER A 114 -20.05 -20.14 14.52
CA SER A 114 -19.42 -20.36 15.83
C SER A 114 -18.92 -19.06 16.49
N MET A 115 -18.76 -17.99 15.71
CA MET A 115 -18.19 -16.71 16.11
C MET A 115 -16.81 -16.85 16.76
N GLN A 116 -16.08 -17.91 16.43
CA GLN A 116 -14.73 -18.13 16.92
C GLN A 116 -13.79 -17.13 16.27
N ALA A 117 -12.94 -16.50 17.08
CA ALA A 117 -11.88 -15.64 16.60
C ALA A 117 -10.82 -16.49 15.88
N VAL A 118 -10.39 -16.01 14.72
CA VAL A 118 -9.38 -16.66 13.91
C VAL A 118 -8.26 -15.67 13.59
N SER A 119 -7.04 -16.17 13.56
CA SER A 119 -5.92 -15.44 12.98
C SER A 119 -5.96 -15.64 11.47
N ILE A 120 -5.91 -14.54 10.72
CA ILE A 120 -5.79 -14.59 9.26
C ILE A 120 -4.49 -13.91 8.84
N ASN A 121 -3.85 -14.43 7.80
CA ASN A 121 -2.80 -13.69 7.12
C ASN A 121 -3.46 -12.60 6.27
N THR A 122 -3.21 -11.34 6.56
CA THR A 122 -3.69 -10.21 5.74
C THR A 122 -2.71 -9.85 4.64
N GLY A 123 -1.51 -10.45 4.65
CA GLY A 123 -0.39 -10.02 3.82
C GLY A 123 0.16 -8.67 4.26
N LYS A 124 0.91 -8.06 3.35
CA LYS A 124 1.51 -6.74 3.52
C LYS A 124 0.80 -5.70 2.68
N HIS A 125 0.62 -4.52 3.25
CA HIS A 125 -0.03 -3.42 2.56
C HIS A 125 0.87 -2.20 2.63
N TYR A 126 0.99 -1.51 1.50
CA TYR A 126 1.82 -0.34 1.36
C TYR A 126 1.00 0.80 0.77
N ARG A 127 1.35 2.02 1.18
CA ARG A 127 0.86 3.27 0.58
C ARG A 127 2.04 4.15 0.27
N GLY A 128 1.91 4.92 -0.81
CA GLY A 128 2.95 5.86 -1.14
C GLY A 128 2.69 6.61 -2.43
N ILE A 129 3.77 6.92 -3.14
CA ILE A 129 3.78 7.81 -4.29
C ILE A 129 4.69 7.25 -5.39
N ILE A 130 4.54 7.78 -6.59
CA ILE A 130 5.54 7.68 -7.65
C ILE A 130 6.64 8.69 -7.37
N GLN A 131 7.91 8.26 -7.37
CA GLN A 131 9.04 9.16 -7.18
C GLN A 131 9.05 10.27 -8.24
N GLY A 132 9.24 11.50 -7.80
CA GLY A 132 9.17 12.70 -8.64
C GLY A 132 7.77 13.27 -8.83
N ASP A 133 6.71 12.56 -8.42
CA ASP A 133 5.33 13.07 -8.43
C ASP A 133 4.71 13.00 -7.03
N MET A 134 4.79 14.11 -6.30
CA MET A 134 4.25 14.26 -4.94
C MET A 134 2.71 14.29 -4.87
N THR A 135 2.03 14.38 -6.01
CA THR A 135 0.56 14.40 -6.08
C THR A 135 -0.04 13.02 -6.38
N SER A 136 0.80 12.08 -6.81
CA SER A 136 0.42 10.70 -7.06
C SER A 136 0.00 9.97 -5.78
N ILE A 137 -0.79 8.92 -5.95
CA ILE A 137 -1.24 8.03 -4.88
C ILE A 137 -1.01 6.61 -5.38
N VAL A 138 -0.35 5.81 -4.55
CA VAL A 138 -0.13 4.40 -4.80
C VAL A 138 -0.63 3.60 -3.61
N ALA A 139 -1.40 2.56 -3.85
CA ALA A 139 -1.73 1.54 -2.86
C ALA A 139 -1.33 0.17 -3.40
N LEU A 140 -0.54 -0.58 -2.64
CA LEU A 140 -0.05 -1.91 -3.02
C LEU A 140 -0.37 -2.91 -1.92
N SER A 141 -0.82 -4.10 -2.28
CA SER A 141 -1.04 -5.22 -1.37
C SER A 141 -0.37 -6.47 -1.92
N VAL A 142 0.29 -7.22 -1.02
CA VAL A 142 1.01 -8.44 -1.36
C VAL A 142 0.60 -9.54 -0.38
N PHE A 143 -0.08 -10.58 -0.89
CA PHE A 143 -0.50 -11.74 -0.12
C PHE A 143 -0.56 -12.97 -1.02
N ASP A 144 -0.24 -14.14 -0.46
CA ASP A 144 -0.34 -15.44 -1.16
C ASP A 144 0.35 -15.52 -2.54
N GLY A 145 1.46 -14.80 -2.72
CA GLY A 145 2.20 -14.76 -3.99
C GLY A 145 1.57 -13.84 -5.05
N GLU A 146 0.48 -13.18 -4.71
CA GLU A 146 -0.21 -12.21 -5.56
C GLU A 146 0.15 -10.79 -5.16
N VAL A 147 0.08 -9.89 -6.14
CA VAL A 147 0.27 -8.46 -5.93
C VAL A 147 -0.90 -7.72 -6.56
N MET A 148 -1.50 -6.82 -5.80
CA MET A 148 -2.62 -5.99 -6.23
C MET A 148 -2.30 -4.54 -5.94
N GLY A 149 -2.75 -3.62 -6.79
CA GLY A 149 -2.57 -2.21 -6.51
C GLY A 149 -3.43 -1.28 -7.35
N LEU A 150 -3.41 -0.01 -6.96
CA LEU A 150 -4.02 1.14 -7.63
C LEU A 150 -3.00 2.28 -7.65
#